data_AF-A0A925EAE1-F1
#
_entry.id   AF-A0A925EAE1-F1
#
_cell.length_a   1.000
_cell.length_b   1.000
_cell.length_c   1.000
_cell.angle_alpha   90.00
_cell.angle_beta   90.00
_cell.angle_gamma   90.00
#
_symmetry.space_group_name_H-M   'P 1'
#
loop_
_entity.id
_entity.type
_entity.pdbx_description
1 polymer ?
#
loop_
_entity_poly.entity_id
_entity_poly.type
_entity_poly.pdbx_seq_one_letter_code
_entity_poly.pdbx_strand_id
1 'polypeptide(L)'
;MQTIAAIDVGSNAMRMVVGRVVYDGKVEVVENLRLPVRLGQDAFTTGIVSEETAQQTVDAFMRFSKIVDDHNVEKLRSVATSAMRELTNSDLLIDRIARTTGIDIEIINGEEEARLIHLAVAQSVSLKDKHALLIDIGGGSVEVTLSLNGNIISTESYNMGTVRLLKKLSNEKNTALPFHKLVREYAEAARHRIDRELGSKKIDICVGTGGNIEEMGKLREKLFKRDSDRAITLPELDKLVETLSRMKVEERMRKFKLKPDRADVILPASIVLQMIGHEAKIKEVIIPNVGLKDGVLWDMAYNLQESVHVSPREQVWTSALRLGEKYQFDAQHAHLVAHHAGRLFEQSQTLHNLNEEDKLLLEIGALLHDIGHFINTVDHNKHGYYILKASPLIGLSEDQQNIVANIMLYHRKSTPSIEDESFRALTPKDRLVVIKLSALMRLADGLDVSHTGRVKDTQLARQKNTWKLKLCGEGDLMLERWTLEKRQKLFQDVFSMKLEIIE
;
A
#
# COMPACT_ATOMS: atom_id res chain seq x y z
N MET A 1 27.43 -9.31 -2.26
CA MET A 1 26.63 -8.16 -1.80
C MET A 1 26.00 -7.58 -3.04
N GLN A 2 24.68 -7.55 -3.12
CA GLN A 2 23.98 -7.03 -4.29
C GLN A 2 23.81 -5.52 -4.16
N THR A 3 24.12 -4.79 -5.23
CA THR A 3 23.87 -3.34 -5.28
C THR A 3 22.52 -3.09 -5.93
N ILE A 4 21.66 -2.35 -5.24
CA ILE A 4 20.32 -1.99 -5.72
C ILE A 4 20.14 -0.49 -5.74
N ALA A 5 19.22 -0.01 -6.58
CA ALA A 5 18.84 1.40 -6.60
C ALA A 5 17.32 1.58 -6.64
N ALA A 6 16.87 2.64 -5.99
CA ALA A 6 15.48 3.07 -5.99
C ALA A 6 15.38 4.51 -6.48
N ILE A 7 14.46 4.77 -7.41
CA ILE A 7 14.16 6.10 -7.93
C ILE A 7 12.72 6.48 -7.57
N ASP A 8 12.54 7.69 -7.05
CA ASP A 8 11.26 8.34 -6.75
C ASP A 8 11.10 9.54 -7.71
N VAL A 9 10.13 9.45 -8.61
CA VAL A 9 9.73 10.53 -9.53
C VAL A 9 8.57 11.33 -8.91
N GLY A 10 8.93 12.23 -7.99
CA GLY A 10 7.99 13.09 -7.29
C GLY A 10 7.64 14.39 -8.04
N SER A 11 6.62 15.11 -7.55
CA SER A 11 6.10 16.31 -8.23
C SER A 11 7.01 17.54 -8.16
N ASN A 12 7.82 17.69 -7.10
CA ASN A 12 8.71 18.84 -6.92
C ASN A 12 10.19 18.51 -7.17
N ALA A 13 10.55 17.23 -7.08
CA ALA A 13 11.90 16.75 -7.28
C ALA A 13 11.89 15.25 -7.52
N MET A 14 12.90 14.78 -8.24
CA MET A 14 13.23 13.37 -8.40
C MET A 14 14.36 13.01 -7.44
N ARG A 15 14.33 11.79 -6.92
CA ARG A 15 15.35 11.29 -5.99
C ARG A 15 15.80 9.91 -6.41
N MET A 16 17.08 9.62 -6.16
CA MET A 16 17.67 8.30 -6.33
C MET A 16 18.44 7.96 -5.06
N VAL A 17 18.34 6.71 -4.63
CA VAL A 17 19.19 6.14 -3.59
C VAL A 17 19.79 4.84 -4.11
N VAL A 18 21.09 4.65 -3.91
CA VAL A 18 21.79 3.39 -4.17
C VAL A 18 22.14 2.76 -2.83
N GLY A 19 21.83 1.47 -2.68
CA GLY A 19 22.13 0.70 -1.48
C GLY A 19 22.88 -0.58 -1.80
N ARG A 20 23.77 -1.00 -0.90
CA ARG A 20 24.35 -2.35 -0.89
C ARG A 20 23.62 -3.20 0.14
N VAL A 21 23.07 -4.32 -0.31
CA VAL A 21 22.46 -5.32 0.57
C VAL A 21 23.59 -6.13 1.24
N VAL A 22 23.71 -6.00 2.56
CA VAL A 22 24.69 -6.73 3.36
C VAL A 22 24.11 -8.01 3.95
N TYR A 23 24.97 -8.88 4.49
CA TYR A 23 24.55 -10.09 5.20
C TYR A 23 23.71 -9.70 6.41
N ASP A 24 22.47 -10.20 6.51
CA ASP A 24 21.40 -9.88 7.50
C ASP A 24 20.23 -9.01 7.00
N GLY A 25 20.28 -8.54 5.74
CA GLY A 25 19.15 -7.80 5.16
C GLY A 25 19.19 -6.32 5.41
N LYS A 26 20.19 -5.81 6.10
CA LYS A 26 20.43 -4.37 6.15
C LYS A 26 20.84 -3.85 4.78
N VAL A 27 20.45 -2.60 4.53
CA VAL A 27 20.85 -1.85 3.35
C VAL A 27 21.78 -0.73 3.79
N GLU A 28 23.02 -0.76 3.29
CA GLU A 28 23.97 0.34 3.45
C GLU A 28 23.79 1.31 2.28
N VAL A 29 23.41 2.57 2.57
CA VAL A 29 23.27 3.60 1.54
C VAL A 29 24.65 4.02 1.04
N VAL A 30 24.85 3.93 -0.27
CA VAL A 30 26.12 4.25 -0.96
C VAL A 30 26.05 5.61 -1.65
N GLU A 31 24.91 5.93 -2.24
CA GLU A 31 24.70 7.18 -2.98
C GLU A 31 23.27 7.68 -2.74
N ASN A 32 23.10 9.01 -2.68
CA ASN A 32 21.80 9.63 -2.50
C ASN A 32 21.74 10.97 -3.25
N LEU A 33 20.97 10.98 -4.34
CA LEU A 33 20.87 12.13 -5.23
C LEU A 33 19.46 12.70 -5.22
N ARG A 34 19.36 14.03 -5.21
CA ARG A 34 18.11 14.77 -5.43
C ARG A 34 18.27 15.76 -6.58
N LEU A 35 17.39 15.67 -7.57
CA LEU A 35 17.33 16.58 -8.71
C LEU A 35 16.00 17.38 -8.68
N PRO A 36 16.04 18.73 -8.68
CA PRO A 36 14.86 19.58 -8.54
C PRO A 36 14.12 19.73 -9.89
N VAL A 37 13.47 18.67 -10.36
CA VAL A 37 12.60 18.70 -11.55
C VAL A 37 11.15 18.84 -11.09
N ARG A 38 10.47 19.91 -11.53
CA ARG A 38 9.13 20.29 -11.04
C ARG A 38 8.02 19.77 -11.96
N LEU A 39 7.93 18.45 -12.16
CA LEU A 39 6.87 17.82 -12.98
C LEU A 39 5.45 18.25 -12.55
N GLY A 40 5.23 18.46 -11.26
CA GLY A 40 3.96 18.92 -10.71
C GLY A 40 3.52 20.30 -11.20
N GLN A 41 4.46 21.12 -11.70
CA GLN A 41 4.13 22.42 -12.27
C GLN A 41 3.20 22.25 -13.47
N ASP A 42 3.55 21.36 -14.38
CA ASP A 42 2.80 21.10 -15.61
C ASP A 42 1.59 20.21 -15.32
N ALA A 43 1.78 19.15 -14.54
CA ALA A 43 0.72 18.21 -14.17
C ALA A 43 -0.50 18.91 -13.52
N PHE A 44 -0.26 19.85 -12.60
CA PHE A 44 -1.34 20.50 -11.85
C PHE A 44 -1.81 21.83 -12.47
N THR A 45 -1.34 22.18 -13.68
CA THR A 45 -1.80 23.38 -14.40
C THR A 45 -2.37 23.04 -15.78
N THR A 46 -1.56 22.49 -16.67
CA THR A 46 -1.95 22.18 -18.05
C THR A 46 -2.42 20.74 -18.20
N GLY A 47 -2.00 19.84 -17.30
CA GLY A 47 -2.24 18.40 -17.42
C GLY A 47 -1.42 17.72 -18.53
N ILE A 48 -0.47 18.46 -19.13
CA ILE A 48 0.40 18.04 -20.23
C ILE A 48 1.82 18.50 -19.91
N VAL A 49 2.80 17.60 -19.96
CA VAL A 49 4.20 17.94 -19.70
C VAL A 49 4.74 18.77 -20.87
N SER A 50 5.33 19.92 -20.56
CA SER A 50 5.98 20.76 -21.56
C SER A 50 7.28 20.12 -22.05
N GLU A 51 7.73 20.46 -23.26
CA GLU A 51 8.99 19.91 -23.78
C GLU A 51 10.20 20.31 -22.91
N GLU A 52 10.16 21.49 -22.27
CA GLU A 52 11.19 21.91 -21.32
C GLU A 52 11.26 20.97 -20.11
N THR A 53 10.13 20.73 -19.45
CA THR A 53 10.07 19.82 -18.29
C THR A 53 10.36 18.37 -18.70
N ALA A 54 9.92 17.95 -19.89
CA ALA A 54 10.21 16.63 -20.44
C ALA A 54 11.72 16.45 -20.65
N GLN A 55 12.40 17.43 -21.26
CA GLN A 55 13.85 17.39 -21.45
C GLN A 55 14.59 17.40 -20.11
N GLN A 56 14.18 18.23 -19.14
CA GLN A 56 14.76 18.22 -17.78
C GLN A 56 14.59 16.86 -17.10
N THR A 57 13.47 16.18 -17.33
CA THR A 57 13.21 14.83 -16.81
C THR A 57 14.12 13.81 -17.46
N VAL A 58 14.25 13.82 -18.79
CA VAL A 58 15.18 12.93 -19.51
C VAL A 58 16.63 13.17 -19.06
N ASP A 59 17.04 14.43 -18.90
CA ASP A 59 18.37 14.79 -18.40
C ASP A 59 18.62 14.26 -16.98
N ALA A 60 17.60 14.27 -16.12
CA ALA A 60 17.68 13.69 -14.79
C ALA A 60 17.88 12.16 -14.85
N PHE A 61 17.13 11.46 -15.70
CA PHE A 61 17.29 10.02 -15.89
C PHE A 61 18.63 9.64 -16.53
N MET A 62 19.18 10.46 -17.43
CA MET A 62 20.54 10.23 -17.94
C MET A 62 21.58 10.30 -16.82
N ARG A 63 21.41 11.20 -15.84
CA ARG A 63 22.27 11.24 -14.64
C ARG A 63 22.08 10.01 -13.76
N PHE A 64 20.84 9.55 -13.57
CA PHE A 64 20.57 8.33 -12.82
C PHE A 64 21.17 7.09 -13.49
N SER A 65 21.04 6.96 -14.82
CA SER A 65 21.67 5.89 -15.60
C SER A 65 23.19 5.85 -15.39
N LYS A 66 23.85 7.02 -15.40
CA LYS A 66 25.28 7.07 -15.11
C LYS A 66 25.62 6.59 -13.69
N ILE A 67 24.80 6.93 -12.69
CA ILE A 67 25.01 6.45 -11.31
C ILE A 67 24.79 4.94 -11.21
N VAL A 68 23.80 4.41 -11.91
CA VAL A 68 23.53 2.96 -12.04
C VAL A 68 24.78 2.26 -12.58
N ASP A 69 25.38 2.78 -13.65
CA ASP A 69 26.61 2.25 -14.24
C ASP A 69 27.81 2.37 -13.30
N ASP A 70 28.05 3.57 -12.74
CA ASP A 70 29.19 3.87 -11.86
C ASP A 70 29.20 2.97 -10.60
N HIS A 71 28.02 2.58 -10.10
CA HIS A 71 27.87 1.72 -8.93
C HIS A 71 27.64 0.24 -9.24
N ASN A 72 27.60 -0.16 -10.52
CA ASN A 72 27.27 -1.51 -10.97
C ASN A 72 25.96 -2.02 -10.30
N VAL A 73 24.90 -1.21 -10.38
CA VAL A 73 23.59 -1.57 -9.83
C VAL A 73 23.04 -2.80 -10.56
N GLU A 74 22.73 -3.85 -9.80
CA GLU A 74 22.23 -5.12 -10.35
C GLU A 74 20.70 -5.13 -10.49
N LYS A 75 19.99 -4.42 -9.61
CA LYS A 75 18.54 -4.23 -9.69
C LYS A 75 18.14 -2.79 -9.42
N LEU A 76 17.20 -2.30 -10.21
CA LEU A 76 16.67 -0.95 -10.14
C LEU A 76 15.14 -1.03 -10.08
N ARG A 77 14.50 -0.24 -9.20
CA ARG A 77 13.06 0.04 -9.27
C ARG A 77 12.86 1.56 -9.29
N SER A 78 12.14 2.04 -10.29
CA SER A 78 11.81 3.46 -10.45
C SER A 78 10.31 3.63 -10.40
N VAL A 79 9.83 4.37 -9.41
CA VAL A 79 8.39 4.62 -9.22
C VAL A 79 8.07 6.09 -9.46
N ALA A 80 6.87 6.35 -9.97
CA ALA A 80 6.36 7.70 -10.16
C ALA A 80 5.01 7.90 -9.47
N THR A 81 4.84 9.08 -8.88
CA THR A 81 3.69 9.38 -8.01
C THR A 81 2.68 10.30 -8.71
N SER A 82 1.99 11.15 -7.95
CA SER A 82 0.81 11.88 -8.40
C SER A 82 1.03 12.74 -9.66
N ALA A 83 2.22 13.30 -9.85
CA ALA A 83 2.47 14.18 -11.00
C ALA A 83 2.45 13.42 -12.34
N MET A 84 3.17 12.31 -12.44
CA MET A 84 3.14 11.47 -13.65
C MET A 84 1.77 10.85 -13.88
N ARG A 85 1.12 10.36 -12.81
CA ARG A 85 -0.20 9.72 -12.89
C ARG A 85 -1.29 10.62 -13.47
N GLU A 86 -1.20 11.93 -13.27
CA GLU A 86 -2.19 12.90 -13.75
C GLU A 86 -1.86 13.50 -15.12
N LEU A 87 -0.65 13.29 -15.64
CA LEU A 87 -0.26 13.77 -16.95
C LEU A 87 -0.87 12.91 -18.06
N THR A 88 -1.62 13.55 -18.95
CA THR A 88 -2.29 12.87 -20.08
C THR A 88 -1.33 12.31 -21.13
N ASN A 89 -0.10 12.85 -21.20
CA ASN A 89 0.96 12.41 -22.10
C ASN A 89 2.14 11.76 -21.36
N SER A 90 1.92 11.23 -20.15
CA SER A 90 2.95 10.56 -19.34
C SER A 90 3.56 9.35 -20.06
N ASP A 91 2.75 8.54 -20.74
CA ASP A 91 3.22 7.35 -21.48
C ASP A 91 4.30 7.70 -22.51
N LEU A 92 4.16 8.82 -23.23
CA LEU A 92 5.16 9.28 -24.20
C LEU A 92 6.48 9.68 -23.52
N LEU A 93 6.40 10.29 -22.35
CA LEU A 93 7.58 10.66 -21.57
C LEU A 93 8.28 9.42 -21.01
N ILE A 94 7.51 8.46 -20.48
CA ILE A 94 8.03 7.19 -19.96
C ILE A 94 8.74 6.41 -21.07
N ASP A 95 8.12 6.26 -22.25
CA ASP A 95 8.72 5.59 -23.40
C ASP A 95 9.99 6.31 -23.90
N ARG A 96 10.01 7.65 -23.89
CA ARG A 96 11.22 8.41 -24.23
C ARG A 96 12.35 8.16 -23.23
N ILE A 97 12.06 8.08 -21.94
CA ILE A 97 13.06 7.81 -20.89
C ILE A 97 13.60 6.39 -21.04
N ALA A 98 12.73 5.40 -21.21
CA ALA A 98 13.11 4.00 -21.39
C ALA A 98 14.02 3.82 -22.61
N ARG A 99 13.66 4.40 -23.76
CA ARG A 99 14.52 4.35 -24.97
C ARG A 99 15.86 5.03 -24.82
N THR A 100 15.94 6.08 -24.01
CA THR A 100 17.17 6.90 -23.84
C THR A 100 18.11 6.31 -22.80
N THR A 101 17.58 5.68 -21.75
CA THR A 101 18.34 5.32 -20.54
C THR A 101 18.24 3.85 -20.17
N GLY A 102 17.32 3.10 -20.79
CA GLY A 102 17.01 1.73 -20.40
C GLY A 102 16.27 1.60 -19.07
N ILE A 103 15.85 2.71 -18.46
CA ILE A 103 15.15 2.72 -17.17
C ILE A 103 13.64 2.79 -17.40
N ASP A 104 12.92 1.76 -16.98
CA ASP A 104 11.46 1.74 -16.93
C ASP A 104 10.92 2.47 -15.70
N ILE A 105 9.70 3.01 -15.79
CA ILE A 105 9.03 3.74 -14.71
C ILE A 105 7.68 3.09 -14.43
N GLU A 106 7.47 2.73 -13.17
CA GLU A 106 6.20 2.21 -12.64
C GLU A 106 5.38 3.36 -12.02
N ILE A 107 4.19 3.64 -12.56
CA ILE A 107 3.28 4.60 -11.91
C ILE A 107 2.55 3.90 -10.76
N ILE A 108 2.71 4.42 -9.54
CA ILE A 108 2.05 3.87 -8.35
C ILE A 108 0.85 4.71 -7.91
N ASN A 109 -0.11 4.07 -7.25
CA ASN A 109 -1.25 4.74 -6.63
C ASN A 109 -0.87 5.24 -5.21
N GLY A 110 -1.76 6.03 -4.59
CA GLY A 110 -1.50 6.61 -3.26
C GLY A 110 -1.43 5.56 -2.14
N GLU A 111 -2.05 4.40 -2.30
CA GLU A 111 -2.02 3.33 -1.31
C GLU A 111 -0.65 2.62 -1.30
N GLU A 112 -0.10 2.34 -2.49
CA GLU A 112 1.24 1.77 -2.63
C GLU A 112 2.31 2.78 -2.20
N GLU A 113 2.14 4.06 -2.52
CA GLU A 113 2.99 5.15 -2.00
C GLU A 113 2.99 5.17 -0.46
N ALA A 114 1.80 5.12 0.15
CA ALA A 114 1.65 5.05 1.60
C ALA A 114 2.25 3.78 2.21
N ARG A 115 2.10 2.61 1.55
CA ARG A 115 2.69 1.34 1.98
C ARG A 115 4.22 1.41 2.01
N LEU A 116 4.83 1.93 0.95
CA LEU A 116 6.28 2.07 0.85
C LEU A 116 6.83 3.10 1.84
N ILE A 117 6.15 4.24 2.02
CA ILE A 117 6.53 5.23 3.04
C ILE A 117 6.42 4.63 4.45
N HIS A 118 5.33 3.93 4.76
CA HIS A 118 5.16 3.24 6.03
C HIS A 118 6.27 2.21 6.28
N LEU A 119 6.65 1.44 5.26
CA LEU A 119 7.76 0.49 5.35
C LEU A 119 9.07 1.20 5.75
N ALA A 120 9.40 2.32 5.08
CA ALA A 120 10.58 3.12 5.41
C ALA A 120 10.55 3.64 6.85
N VAL A 121 9.39 4.13 7.28
CA VAL A 121 9.18 4.63 8.65
C VAL A 121 9.33 3.50 9.66
N ALA A 122 8.74 2.34 9.43
CA ALA A 122 8.80 1.19 10.35
C ALA A 122 10.23 0.67 10.56
N GLN A 123 11.13 0.83 9.58
CA GLN A 123 12.56 0.53 9.74
C GLN A 123 13.31 1.55 10.60
N SER A 124 12.82 2.80 10.66
CA SER A 124 13.48 3.90 11.35
C SER A 124 12.89 4.22 12.72
N VAL A 125 11.61 3.89 12.92
CA VAL A 125 10.82 4.23 14.10
C VAL A 125 10.03 3.00 14.52
N SER A 126 10.16 2.60 15.78
CA SER A 126 9.38 1.49 16.32
C SER A 126 7.89 1.86 16.46
N LEU A 127 7.07 1.26 15.60
CA LEU A 127 5.60 1.38 15.57
C LEU A 127 4.88 0.26 16.35
N LYS A 128 5.64 -0.67 16.93
CA LYS A 128 5.10 -1.81 17.69
C LYS A 128 4.27 -1.32 18.88
N ASP A 129 3.12 -1.97 19.10
CA ASP A 129 2.21 -1.69 20.22
C ASP A 129 1.72 -0.22 20.31
N LYS A 130 1.71 0.51 19.18
CA LYS A 130 1.30 1.93 19.12
C LYS A 130 0.23 2.19 18.08
N HIS A 131 -0.61 3.19 18.35
CA HIS A 131 -1.41 3.90 17.34
C HIS A 131 -0.55 5.01 16.76
N ALA A 132 -0.11 4.82 15.52
CA ALA A 132 0.74 5.74 14.81
C ALA A 132 -0.05 6.53 13.76
N LEU A 133 0.18 7.84 13.72
CA LEU A 133 -0.24 8.72 12.62
C LEU A 133 1.00 9.06 11.79
N LEU A 134 0.99 8.68 10.52
CA LEU A 134 2.02 9.04 9.55
C LEU A 134 1.45 10.10 8.61
N ILE A 135 2.21 11.18 8.41
CA ILE A 135 1.85 12.30 7.53
C ILE A 135 2.99 12.49 6.54
N ASP A 136 2.81 12.13 5.27
CA ASP A 136 3.74 12.49 4.21
C ASP A 136 3.25 13.76 3.50
N ILE A 137 4.13 14.75 3.35
CA ILE A 137 3.81 15.98 2.61
C ILE A 137 4.66 16.05 1.36
N GLY A 138 4.06 15.59 0.26
CA GLY A 138 4.57 15.65 -1.09
C GLY A 138 4.33 16.98 -1.80
N GLY A 139 4.75 17.02 -3.07
CA GLY A 139 4.51 18.15 -3.95
C GLY A 139 3.09 18.19 -4.52
N GLY A 140 2.51 17.03 -4.81
CA GLY A 140 1.17 16.91 -5.41
C GLY A 140 0.07 16.47 -4.47
N SER A 141 0.41 15.60 -3.52
CA SER A 141 -0.50 15.03 -2.52
C SER A 141 0.07 15.13 -1.10
N VAL A 142 -0.79 14.79 -0.15
CA VAL A 142 -0.49 14.60 1.27
C VAL A 142 -1.13 13.29 1.70
N GLU A 143 -0.33 12.33 2.13
CA GLU A 143 -0.77 11.01 2.57
C GLU A 143 -0.92 11.02 4.10
N VAL A 144 -2.12 10.67 4.57
CA VAL A 144 -2.42 10.52 6.01
C VAL A 144 -2.70 9.06 6.27
N THR A 145 -1.74 8.40 6.93
CA THR A 145 -1.77 6.95 7.20
C THR A 145 -1.91 6.71 8.69
N LEU A 146 -2.90 5.91 9.07
CA LEU A 146 -3.03 5.36 10.41
C LEU A 146 -2.46 3.96 10.44
N SER A 147 -1.63 3.69 11.44
CA SER A 147 -1.04 2.38 11.69
C SER A 147 -1.28 1.93 13.12
N LEU A 148 -1.55 0.64 13.30
CA LEU A 148 -1.68 -0.02 14.58
C LEU A 148 -0.76 -1.23 14.62
N ASN A 149 0.09 -1.30 15.64
CA ASN A 149 1.05 -2.40 15.83
C ASN A 149 1.93 -2.64 14.59
N GLY A 150 2.36 -1.56 13.93
CA GLY A 150 3.18 -1.68 12.72
C GLY A 150 2.43 -2.16 11.46
N ASN A 151 1.10 -2.27 11.48
CA ASN A 151 0.30 -2.51 10.28
C ASN A 151 -0.52 -1.26 9.92
N ILE A 152 -0.66 -0.95 8.64
CA ILE A 152 -1.55 0.11 8.15
C ILE A 152 -2.99 -0.35 8.34
N ILE A 153 -3.78 0.46 9.05
CA ILE A 153 -5.22 0.26 9.23
C ILE A 153 -6.04 1.10 8.25
N SER A 154 -5.51 2.25 7.85
CA SER A 154 -6.21 3.19 6.97
C SER A 154 -5.21 4.14 6.35
N THR A 155 -5.38 4.46 5.07
CA THR A 155 -4.59 5.49 4.38
C THR A 155 -5.49 6.32 3.47
N GLU A 156 -5.21 7.62 3.38
CA GLU A 156 -5.85 8.52 2.43
C GLU A 156 -4.82 9.44 1.80
N SER A 157 -4.88 9.60 0.48
CA SER A 157 -4.10 10.58 -0.27
C SER A 157 -4.98 11.78 -0.62
N TYR A 158 -4.65 12.94 -0.07
CA TYR A 158 -5.35 14.19 -0.38
C TYR A 158 -4.61 15.00 -1.45
N ASN A 159 -5.33 15.45 -2.48
CA ASN A 159 -4.81 16.31 -3.55
C ASN A 159 -4.55 17.76 -3.07
N MET A 160 -3.63 17.91 -2.12
CA MET A 160 -3.24 19.18 -1.50
C MET A 160 -1.73 19.25 -1.23
N GLY A 161 -0.90 18.60 -2.04
CA GLY A 161 0.55 18.76 -1.94
C GLY A 161 1.02 20.19 -2.20
N THR A 162 2.23 20.51 -1.79
CA THR A 162 2.69 21.91 -1.72
C THR A 162 2.73 22.64 -3.05
N VAL A 163 3.10 21.96 -4.14
CA VAL A 163 3.17 22.55 -5.49
C VAL A 163 1.76 22.87 -5.97
N ARG A 164 0.82 21.95 -5.76
CA ARG A 164 -0.60 22.13 -6.10
C ARG A 164 -1.21 23.29 -5.30
N LEU A 165 -0.95 23.35 -4.00
CA LEU A 165 -1.41 24.45 -3.14
C LEU A 165 -0.83 25.79 -3.60
N LEU A 166 0.48 25.87 -3.84
CA LEU A 166 1.13 27.10 -4.29
C LEU A 166 0.52 27.63 -5.60
N LYS A 167 0.15 26.74 -6.52
CA LYS A 167 -0.51 27.10 -7.79
C LYS A 167 -1.92 27.63 -7.60
N LYS A 168 -2.75 26.96 -6.78
CA LYS A 168 -4.09 27.45 -6.42
C LYS A 168 -4.02 28.88 -5.88
N LEU A 169 -3.06 29.16 -4.99
CA LEU A 169 -2.84 30.50 -4.43
C LEU A 169 -2.34 31.53 -5.42
N SER A 170 -1.51 31.12 -6.38
CA SER A 170 -0.96 32.04 -7.39
C SER A 170 -2.01 32.48 -8.40
N ASN A 171 -3.04 31.67 -8.64
CA ASN A 171 -4.15 31.96 -9.55
C ASN A 171 -5.24 32.82 -8.86
N GLU A 172 -5.42 32.67 -7.54
CA GLU A 172 -6.39 33.43 -6.74
C GLU A 172 -5.79 34.70 -6.13
N LYS A 173 -5.20 35.57 -6.95
CA LYS A 173 -4.47 36.80 -6.52
C LYS A 173 -5.28 37.82 -5.67
N ASN A 174 -6.53 37.56 -5.30
CA ASN A 174 -7.42 38.56 -4.70
C ASN A 174 -8.09 38.23 -3.36
N THR A 175 -7.80 37.13 -2.67
CA THR A 175 -8.20 37.01 -1.26
C THR A 175 -7.17 36.21 -0.46
N ALA A 176 -6.76 36.70 0.72
CA ALA A 176 -5.87 35.98 1.64
C ALA A 176 -6.60 34.84 2.42
N LEU A 177 -7.92 34.74 2.25
CA LEU A 177 -8.84 33.84 2.95
C LEU A 177 -9.03 32.42 2.35
N PRO A 178 -8.80 32.11 1.06
CA PRO A 178 -9.07 30.77 0.49
C PRO A 178 -8.10 29.71 0.98
N PHE A 179 -6.82 30.05 1.22
CA PHE A 179 -5.80 29.06 1.56
C PHE A 179 -6.08 28.36 2.89
N HIS A 180 -6.17 29.16 3.95
CA HIS A 180 -6.38 28.65 5.29
C HIS A 180 -7.74 27.95 5.40
N LYS A 181 -8.75 28.41 4.67
CA LYS A 181 -10.05 27.74 4.60
C LYS A 181 -9.95 26.38 3.91
N LEU A 182 -9.32 26.31 2.72
CA LEU A 182 -9.16 25.06 1.97
C LEU A 182 -8.38 24.02 2.77
N VAL A 183 -7.25 24.41 3.36
CA VAL A 183 -6.44 23.47 4.14
C VAL A 183 -7.15 23.08 5.44
N ARG A 184 -7.94 23.98 6.05
CA ARG A 184 -8.80 23.62 7.19
C ARG A 184 -9.85 22.58 6.81
N GLU A 185 -10.54 22.74 5.68
CA GLU A 185 -11.53 21.75 5.20
C GLU A 185 -10.89 20.37 5.02
N TYR A 186 -9.68 20.31 4.46
CA TYR A 186 -8.92 19.05 4.36
C TYR A 186 -8.49 18.50 5.73
N ALA A 187 -8.06 19.35 6.65
CA ALA A 187 -7.67 18.94 7.99
C ALA A 187 -8.88 18.42 8.80
N GLU A 188 -10.06 19.02 8.62
CA GLU A 188 -11.32 18.52 9.18
C GLU A 188 -11.68 17.15 8.60
N ALA A 189 -11.51 16.95 7.30
CA ALA A 189 -11.70 15.64 6.67
C ALA A 189 -10.73 14.57 7.24
N ALA A 190 -9.47 14.94 7.45
CA ALA A 190 -8.49 14.09 8.12
C ALA A 190 -8.91 13.79 9.56
N ARG A 191 -9.39 14.79 10.32
CA ARG A 191 -9.91 14.58 11.69
C ARG A 191 -11.05 13.59 11.72
N HIS A 192 -12.07 13.77 10.87
CA HIS A 192 -13.23 12.88 10.83
C HIS A 192 -12.83 11.43 10.56
N ARG A 193 -11.80 11.22 9.74
CA ARG A 193 -11.23 9.89 9.50
C ARG A 193 -10.50 9.35 10.73
N ILE A 194 -9.62 10.15 11.34
CA ILE A 194 -8.91 9.78 12.57
C ILE A 194 -9.92 9.38 13.66
N ASP A 195 -10.95 10.19 13.88
CA ASP A 195 -12.02 9.93 14.86
C ASP A 195 -12.78 8.63 14.53
N ARG A 196 -13.05 8.35 13.25
CA ARG A 196 -13.74 7.13 12.82
C ARG A 196 -12.91 5.86 13.05
N GLU A 197 -11.63 5.89 12.71
CA GLU A 197 -10.76 4.70 12.77
C GLU A 197 -10.23 4.43 14.19
N LEU A 198 -9.95 5.48 14.98
CA LEU A 198 -9.42 5.34 16.35
C LEU A 198 -10.51 5.35 17.43
N GLY A 199 -11.70 5.90 17.13
CA GLY A 199 -12.76 6.09 18.12
C GLY A 199 -12.28 6.99 19.27
N SER A 200 -12.29 6.46 20.50
CA SER A 200 -11.82 7.17 21.70
C SER A 200 -10.32 7.01 21.99
N LYS A 201 -9.61 6.21 21.19
CA LYS A 201 -8.18 5.96 21.38
C LYS A 201 -7.36 7.17 20.95
N LYS A 202 -6.21 7.36 21.60
CA LYS A 202 -5.29 8.46 21.30
C LYS A 202 -4.20 7.99 20.33
N ILE A 203 -3.66 8.95 19.57
CA ILE A 203 -2.44 8.74 18.79
C ILE A 203 -1.26 8.72 19.77
N ASP A 204 -0.53 7.62 19.79
CA ASP A 204 0.63 7.42 20.66
C ASP A 204 1.87 8.08 20.05
N ILE A 205 1.96 8.09 18.73
CA ILE A 205 3.12 8.59 17.98
C ILE A 205 2.68 9.22 16.66
N CYS A 206 3.23 10.40 16.34
CA CYS A 206 3.06 11.01 15.03
C CYS A 206 4.41 11.07 14.32
N VAL A 207 4.45 10.66 13.06
CA VAL A 207 5.63 10.67 12.22
C VAL A 207 5.34 11.50 10.97
N GLY A 208 6.24 12.42 10.64
CA GLY A 208 6.16 13.26 9.45
C GLY A 208 7.27 12.94 8.47
N THR A 209 6.92 12.72 7.21
CA THR A 209 7.86 12.44 6.11
C THR A 209 7.68 13.43 4.95
N GLY A 210 8.64 13.39 4.04
CA GLY A 210 8.68 14.30 2.90
C GLY A 210 9.64 15.46 3.13
N GLY A 211 10.23 15.94 2.03
CA GLY A 211 11.38 16.84 2.11
C GLY A 211 11.11 18.10 2.91
N ASN A 212 9.92 18.71 2.79
CA ASN A 212 9.60 19.92 3.54
C ASN A 212 9.61 19.69 5.05
N ILE A 213 9.14 18.53 5.54
CA ILE A 213 9.16 18.20 6.96
C ILE A 213 10.61 18.05 7.45
N GLU A 214 11.47 17.36 6.69
CA GLU A 214 12.92 17.28 7.01
C GLU A 214 13.56 18.68 7.11
N GLU A 215 13.16 19.61 6.23
CA GLU A 215 13.66 20.98 6.28
C GLU A 215 13.13 21.74 7.50
N MET A 216 11.89 21.47 7.96
CA MET A 216 11.38 22.03 9.23
C MET A 216 12.23 21.57 10.42
N GLY A 217 12.67 20.30 10.44
CA GLY A 217 13.61 19.78 11.45
C GLY A 217 14.93 20.54 11.46
N LYS A 218 15.54 20.78 10.28
CA LYS A 218 16.77 21.59 10.14
C LYS A 218 16.57 23.05 10.55
N LEU A 219 15.40 23.62 10.23
CA LEU A 219 15.06 24.98 10.64
C LEU A 219 14.86 25.07 12.16
N ARG A 220 14.33 24.03 12.81
CA ARG A 220 14.19 23.95 14.27
C ARG A 220 15.55 24.04 14.96
N GLU A 221 16.57 23.33 14.48
CA GLU A 221 17.93 23.44 15.05
C GLU A 221 18.45 24.88 14.96
N LYS A 222 18.29 25.51 13.80
CA LYS A 222 18.78 26.88 13.53
C LYS A 222 18.01 27.97 14.28
N LEU A 223 16.67 27.88 14.32
CA LEU A 223 15.78 28.91 14.85
C LEU A 223 15.54 28.77 16.35
N PHE A 224 15.40 27.54 16.82
CA PHE A 224 15.04 27.25 18.20
C PHE A 224 16.21 26.69 19.02
N LYS A 225 17.41 26.61 18.43
CA LYS A 225 18.66 26.16 19.07
C LYS A 225 18.51 24.80 19.75
N ARG A 226 17.89 23.87 19.03
CA ARG A 226 17.68 22.49 19.48
C ARG A 226 18.80 21.59 18.95
N ASP A 227 19.09 20.52 19.68
CA ASP A 227 20.20 19.60 19.38
C ASP A 227 19.86 18.52 18.33
N SER A 228 18.65 18.55 17.76
CA SER A 228 18.18 17.51 16.86
C SER A 228 17.15 18.01 15.84
N ASP A 229 17.29 17.57 14.61
CA ASP A 229 16.34 17.73 13.50
C ASP A 229 15.27 16.63 13.44
N ARG A 230 15.32 15.64 14.34
CA ARG A 230 14.50 14.42 14.31
C ARG A 230 13.09 14.56 14.88
N ALA A 231 12.69 15.75 15.26
CA ALA A 231 11.34 16.02 15.73
C ALA A 231 11.00 17.51 15.64
N ILE A 232 9.71 17.84 15.67
CA ILE A 232 9.22 19.20 15.88
C ILE A 232 7.96 19.17 16.75
N THR A 233 7.94 19.97 17.81
CA THR A 233 6.74 20.10 18.66
C THR A 233 5.71 21.03 18.01
N LEU A 234 4.43 20.86 18.33
CA LEU A 234 3.37 21.72 17.79
C LEU A 234 3.59 23.22 18.09
N PRO A 235 4.00 23.62 19.31
CA PRO A 235 4.33 25.02 19.59
C PRO A 235 5.55 25.54 18.79
N GLU A 236 6.52 24.69 18.47
CA GLU A 236 7.65 25.05 17.61
C GLU A 236 7.20 25.22 16.15
N LEU A 237 6.32 24.34 15.67
CA LEU A 237 5.72 24.43 14.36
C LEU A 237 4.86 25.69 14.19
N ASP A 238 4.08 26.06 15.22
CA ASP A 238 3.30 27.31 15.23
C ASP A 238 4.19 28.55 15.05
N LYS A 239 5.29 28.62 15.81
CA LYS A 239 6.28 29.70 15.70
C LYS A 239 6.99 29.70 14.35
N LEU A 240 7.23 28.52 13.78
CA LEU A 240 7.85 28.39 12.46
C LEU A 240 6.93 28.97 11.38
N VAL A 241 5.63 28.64 11.41
CA VAL A 241 4.62 29.20 10.50
C VAL A 241 4.51 30.72 10.65
N GLU A 242 4.45 31.24 11.89
CA GLU A 242 4.44 32.68 12.16
C GLU A 242 5.68 33.37 11.57
N THR A 243 6.85 32.76 11.73
CA THR A 243 8.11 33.32 11.20
C THR A 243 8.11 33.33 9.67
N LEU A 244 7.75 32.21 9.04
CA LEU A 244 7.78 32.06 7.58
C LEU A 244 6.72 32.92 6.88
N SER A 245 5.54 33.11 7.50
CA SER A 245 4.45 33.93 6.96
C SER A 245 4.79 35.43 6.86
N ARG A 246 5.70 35.92 7.72
CA ARG A 246 6.20 37.30 7.71
C ARG A 246 7.33 37.54 6.69
N MET A 247 7.75 36.51 5.96
CA MET A 247 8.89 36.57 5.06
C MET A 247 8.50 36.30 3.62
N LYS A 248 9.06 37.08 2.69
CA LYS A 248 9.01 36.78 1.25
C LYS A 248 9.91 35.59 0.91
N VAL A 249 9.67 34.96 -0.25
CA VAL A 249 10.44 33.79 -0.70
C VAL A 249 11.94 34.09 -0.74
N GLU A 250 12.32 35.26 -1.27
CA GLU A 250 13.72 35.69 -1.37
C GLU A 250 14.37 35.87 0.01
N GLU A 251 13.60 36.33 1.00
CA GLU A 251 14.07 36.48 2.38
C GLU A 251 14.28 35.11 3.04
N ARG A 252 13.37 34.16 2.80
CA ARG A 252 13.53 32.76 3.25
C ARG A 252 14.79 32.14 2.64
N MET A 253 15.02 32.35 1.35
CA MET A 253 16.24 31.89 0.67
C MET A 253 17.50 32.46 1.31
N ARG A 254 17.56 33.78 1.52
CA ARG A 254 18.76 34.44 2.07
C ARG A 254 19.00 34.09 3.53
N LYS A 255 17.97 34.21 4.38
CA LYS A 255 18.10 34.04 5.83
C LYS A 255 18.36 32.58 6.22
N PHE A 256 17.68 31.64 5.56
CA PHE A 256 17.74 30.22 5.91
C PHE A 256 18.61 29.39 4.98
N LYS A 257 19.17 30.01 3.93
CA LYS A 257 19.95 29.35 2.87
C LYS A 257 19.15 28.26 2.16
N LEU A 258 17.85 28.47 2.01
CA LEU A 258 16.96 27.56 1.30
C LEU A 258 17.15 27.70 -0.21
N LYS A 259 17.12 26.57 -0.93
CA LYS A 259 17.06 26.57 -2.39
C LYS A 259 15.73 27.19 -2.86
N PRO A 260 15.67 27.81 -4.06
CA PRO A 260 14.45 28.41 -4.58
C PRO A 260 13.28 27.42 -4.60
N ASP A 261 13.54 26.18 -5.00
CA ASP A 261 12.54 25.10 -5.13
C ASP A 261 11.96 24.60 -3.80
N ARG A 262 12.53 25.08 -2.69
CA ARG A 262 12.14 24.77 -1.32
C ARG A 262 11.52 25.98 -0.61
N ALA A 263 12.05 27.18 -0.85
CA ALA A 263 11.67 28.39 -0.13
C ALA A 263 10.22 28.82 -0.39
N ASP A 264 9.68 28.53 -1.58
CA ASP A 264 8.30 28.83 -1.96
C ASP A 264 7.30 27.83 -1.34
N VAL A 265 7.67 26.55 -1.23
CA VAL A 265 6.81 25.45 -0.77
C VAL A 265 6.88 25.15 0.74
N ILE A 266 7.92 25.60 1.46
CA ILE A 266 8.09 25.29 2.89
C ILE A 266 6.98 25.86 3.78
N LEU A 267 6.48 27.06 3.47
CA LEU A 267 5.39 27.67 4.24
C LEU A 267 4.07 26.90 4.04
N PRO A 268 3.62 26.62 2.79
CA PRO A 268 2.47 25.75 2.57
C PRO A 268 2.55 24.40 3.30
N ALA A 269 3.69 23.71 3.23
CA ALA A 269 3.88 22.45 3.97
C ALA A 269 3.73 22.62 5.48
N SER A 270 4.35 23.67 6.04
CA SER A 270 4.32 23.93 7.49
C SER A 270 2.89 24.18 7.96
N ILE A 271 2.10 24.90 7.16
CA ILE A 271 0.69 25.20 7.42
C ILE A 271 -0.16 23.92 7.38
N VAL A 272 0.04 23.05 6.38
CA VAL A 272 -0.65 21.75 6.30
C VAL A 272 -0.32 20.87 7.52
N LEU A 273 0.96 20.69 7.83
CA LEU A 273 1.37 19.89 8.99
C LEU A 273 0.82 20.45 10.30
N GLN A 274 0.83 21.78 10.45
CA GLN A 274 0.29 22.47 11.62
C GLN A 274 -1.20 22.15 11.80
N MET A 275 -2.01 22.30 10.75
CA MET A 275 -3.45 22.06 10.85
C MET A 275 -3.78 20.60 11.12
N ILE A 276 -3.18 19.66 10.38
CA ILE A 276 -3.39 18.23 10.66
C ILE A 276 -2.95 17.92 12.09
N GLY A 277 -1.85 18.51 12.55
CA GLY A 277 -1.34 18.29 13.90
C GLY A 277 -2.28 18.79 15.00
N HIS A 278 -2.85 19.98 14.85
CA HIS A 278 -3.85 20.52 15.79
C HIS A 278 -5.13 19.70 15.80
N GLU A 279 -5.66 19.36 14.62
CA GLU A 279 -6.89 18.55 14.49
C GLU A 279 -6.72 17.14 15.09
N ALA A 280 -5.55 16.52 14.88
CA ALA A 280 -5.20 15.22 15.43
C ALA A 280 -4.78 15.26 16.92
N LYS A 281 -4.71 16.45 17.53
CA LYS A 281 -4.29 16.67 18.93
C LYS A 281 -2.93 16.06 19.27
N ILE A 282 -2.00 16.05 18.32
CA ILE A 282 -0.64 15.56 18.53
C ILE A 282 0.20 16.62 19.26
N LYS A 283 1.21 16.15 20.00
CA LYS A 283 2.12 17.05 20.75
C LYS A 283 3.41 17.34 19.99
N GLU A 284 3.86 16.36 19.24
CA GLU A 284 5.14 16.34 18.54
C GLU A 284 5.03 15.45 17.30
N VAL A 285 5.77 15.83 16.25
CA VAL A 285 5.95 15.06 15.03
C VAL A 285 7.40 14.58 14.98
N ILE A 286 7.61 13.27 14.90
CA ILE A 286 8.93 12.65 14.71
C ILE A 286 9.30 12.71 13.24
N ILE A 287 10.55 13.02 12.94
CA ILE A 287 11.09 13.22 11.60
C ILE A 287 12.23 12.21 11.36
N PRO A 288 11.94 11.04 10.79
CA PRO A 288 12.92 9.97 10.63
C PRO A 288 13.89 10.20 9.48
N ASN A 289 13.74 11.28 8.69
CA ASN A 289 14.56 11.57 7.52
C ASN A 289 14.61 10.41 6.50
N VAL A 290 13.45 9.76 6.31
CA VAL A 290 13.21 8.75 5.29
C VAL A 290 11.96 9.12 4.48
N GLY A 291 11.82 8.55 3.28
CA GLY A 291 10.66 8.71 2.43
C GLY A 291 10.51 7.59 1.40
N LEU A 292 9.75 7.86 0.34
CA LEU A 292 9.34 6.85 -0.65
C LEU A 292 10.51 6.06 -1.25
N LYS A 293 11.59 6.73 -1.68
CA LYS A 293 12.78 6.07 -2.25
C LYS A 293 13.40 5.03 -1.29
N ASP A 294 13.36 5.30 0.02
CA ASP A 294 13.94 4.41 1.03
C ASP A 294 13.01 3.20 1.22
N GLY A 295 11.70 3.43 1.17
CA GLY A 295 10.67 2.39 1.18
C GLY A 295 10.82 1.43 0.00
N VAL A 296 10.99 1.96 -1.21
CA VAL A 296 11.26 1.18 -2.42
C VAL A 296 12.55 0.37 -2.28
N LEU A 297 13.61 0.98 -1.74
CA LEU A 297 14.90 0.30 -1.55
C LEU A 297 14.78 -0.88 -0.57
N TRP A 298 14.06 -0.70 0.55
CA TRP A 298 13.80 -1.76 1.53
C TRP A 298 12.92 -2.87 0.95
N ASP A 299 11.87 -2.51 0.22
CA ASP A 299 10.98 -3.45 -0.47
C ASP A 299 11.77 -4.34 -1.46
N MET A 300 12.68 -3.73 -2.24
CA MET A 300 13.58 -4.47 -3.12
C MET A 300 14.56 -5.38 -2.37
N ALA A 301 15.15 -4.89 -1.27
CA ALA A 301 16.09 -5.66 -0.46
C ALA A 301 15.42 -6.92 0.14
N TYR A 302 14.18 -6.81 0.60
CA TYR A 302 13.42 -7.95 1.11
C TYR A 302 13.10 -8.99 0.04
N ASN A 303 12.74 -8.54 -1.16
CA ASN A 303 12.49 -9.45 -2.29
C ASN A 303 13.75 -10.19 -2.75
N LEU A 304 14.94 -9.64 -2.52
CA LEU A 304 16.21 -10.21 -2.94
C LEU A 304 16.74 -11.35 -2.08
N GLN A 305 16.40 -11.37 -0.80
CA GLN A 305 17.04 -12.28 0.13
C GLN A 305 16.42 -13.67 0.16
N GLU A 306 15.36 -13.94 -0.62
CA GLU A 306 14.50 -15.15 -0.51
C GLU A 306 14.03 -15.45 0.94
N SER A 307 14.35 -14.58 1.91
CA SER A 307 13.70 -14.47 3.20
C SER A 307 12.33 -13.86 2.92
N VAL A 308 11.40 -14.76 2.61
CA VAL A 308 9.99 -14.57 2.29
C VAL A 308 9.34 -13.52 3.19
N HIS A 309 9.45 -12.24 2.83
CA HIS A 309 8.60 -11.16 3.33
C HIS A 309 7.98 -10.48 2.11
N VAL A 310 7.08 -11.23 1.46
CA VAL A 310 5.80 -10.68 0.97
C VAL A 310 5.28 -9.73 2.05
N SER A 311 4.65 -8.60 1.71
CA SER A 311 4.04 -7.68 2.68
C SER A 311 3.54 -8.48 3.87
N PRO A 312 3.97 -8.18 5.12
CA PRO A 312 3.86 -9.13 6.22
C PRO A 312 2.49 -9.79 6.17
N ARG A 313 2.42 -11.13 6.21
CA ARG A 313 1.14 -11.87 6.22
C ARG A 313 0.09 -11.16 7.10
N GLU A 314 0.56 -10.62 8.23
CA GLU A 314 -0.17 -9.77 9.16
C GLU A 314 -0.77 -8.48 8.55
N GLN A 315 -0.05 -7.74 7.71
CA GLN A 315 -0.56 -6.56 6.99
C GLN A 315 -1.69 -6.93 6.02
N VAL A 316 -1.51 -7.97 5.21
CA VAL A 316 -2.55 -8.42 4.25
C VAL A 316 -3.78 -8.89 5.02
N TRP A 317 -3.57 -9.69 6.06
CA TRP A 317 -4.63 -10.18 6.94
C TRP A 317 -5.36 -9.03 7.66
N THR A 318 -4.63 -8.05 8.18
CA THR A 318 -5.21 -6.86 8.82
C THR A 318 -6.04 -6.05 7.82
N SER A 319 -5.54 -5.87 6.60
CA SER A 319 -6.28 -5.17 5.54
C SER A 319 -7.58 -5.91 5.18
N ALA A 320 -7.53 -7.25 5.09
CA ALA A 320 -8.69 -8.07 4.80
C ALA A 320 -9.71 -8.03 5.95
N LEU A 321 -9.28 -8.15 7.20
CA LEU A 321 -10.17 -8.02 8.36
C LEU A 321 -10.89 -6.66 8.37
N ARG A 322 -10.18 -5.57 8.10
CA ARG A 322 -10.78 -4.24 8.01
C ARG A 322 -11.81 -4.14 6.90
N LEU A 323 -11.54 -4.74 5.75
CA LEU A 323 -12.51 -4.82 4.67
C LEU A 323 -13.75 -5.63 5.08
N GLY A 324 -13.56 -6.78 5.73
CA GLY A 324 -14.64 -7.59 6.29
C GLY A 324 -15.51 -6.82 7.29
N GLU A 325 -14.88 -6.15 8.26
CA GLU A 325 -15.55 -5.30 9.26
C GLU A 325 -16.37 -4.19 8.60
N LYS A 326 -15.81 -3.50 7.61
CA LYS A 326 -16.48 -2.44 6.84
C LYS A 326 -17.77 -2.94 6.18
N TYR A 327 -17.77 -4.18 5.70
CA TYR A 327 -18.92 -4.83 5.05
C TYR A 327 -19.69 -5.77 5.99
N GLN A 328 -19.48 -5.65 7.31
CA GLN A 328 -20.25 -6.36 8.35
C GLN A 328 -20.30 -7.88 8.15
N PHE A 329 -19.19 -8.47 7.73
CA PHE A 329 -19.08 -9.92 7.56
C PHE A 329 -19.27 -10.70 8.88
N ASP A 330 -19.66 -11.96 8.78
CA ASP A 330 -19.64 -12.90 9.90
C ASP A 330 -18.19 -13.31 10.17
N ALA A 331 -17.54 -12.59 11.09
CA ALA A 331 -16.13 -12.81 11.41
C ALA A 331 -15.85 -14.23 11.93
N GLN A 332 -16.77 -14.81 12.70
CA GLN A 332 -16.58 -16.15 13.27
C GLN A 332 -16.57 -17.20 12.16
N HIS A 333 -17.57 -17.15 11.29
CA HIS A 333 -17.65 -18.01 10.11
C HIS A 333 -16.46 -17.82 9.17
N ALA A 334 -16.15 -16.57 8.82
CA ALA A 334 -15.07 -16.25 7.90
C ALA A 334 -13.69 -16.73 8.41
N HIS A 335 -13.41 -16.56 9.70
CA HIS A 335 -12.20 -17.09 10.31
C HIS A 335 -12.12 -18.61 10.26
N LEU A 336 -13.25 -19.30 10.48
CA LEU A 336 -13.30 -20.75 10.45
C LEU A 336 -13.12 -21.30 9.03
N VAL A 337 -13.75 -20.69 8.03
CA VAL A 337 -13.58 -21.05 6.62
C VAL A 337 -12.13 -20.81 6.18
N ALA A 338 -11.51 -19.68 6.57
CA ALA A 338 -10.10 -19.42 6.30
C ALA A 338 -9.18 -20.46 6.96
N HIS A 339 -9.46 -20.83 8.21
CA HIS A 339 -8.74 -21.90 8.90
C HIS A 339 -8.83 -23.23 8.15
N HIS A 340 -10.05 -23.67 7.80
CA HIS A 340 -10.25 -24.90 7.04
C HIS A 340 -9.59 -24.87 5.67
N ALA A 341 -9.62 -23.74 4.96
CA ALA A 341 -8.96 -23.57 3.68
C ALA A 341 -7.44 -23.75 3.80
N GLY A 342 -6.82 -23.13 4.81
CA GLY A 342 -5.39 -23.30 5.11
C GLY A 342 -5.02 -24.75 5.45
N ARG A 343 -5.84 -25.43 6.26
CA ARG A 343 -5.64 -26.85 6.63
C ARG A 343 -5.75 -27.77 5.41
N LEU A 344 -6.74 -27.54 4.55
CA LEU A 344 -6.91 -28.31 3.31
C LEU A 344 -5.75 -28.08 2.35
N PHE A 345 -5.25 -26.85 2.24
CA PHE A 345 -4.06 -26.51 1.45
C PHE A 345 -2.84 -27.32 1.94
N GLU A 346 -2.49 -27.21 3.22
CA GLU A 346 -1.33 -27.92 3.79
C GLU A 346 -1.40 -29.43 3.54
N GLN A 347 -2.57 -30.03 3.77
CA GLN A 347 -2.77 -31.47 3.65
C GLN A 347 -2.84 -31.97 2.20
N SER A 348 -3.10 -31.06 1.25
CA SER A 348 -3.14 -31.36 -0.18
C SER A 348 -1.91 -30.85 -0.95
N GLN A 349 -0.83 -30.45 -0.27
CA GLN A 349 0.40 -29.90 -0.86
C GLN A 349 0.92 -30.74 -2.05
N THR A 350 0.90 -32.06 -1.91
CA THR A 350 1.35 -33.00 -2.97
C THR A 350 0.47 -33.03 -4.23
N LEU A 351 -0.76 -32.51 -4.17
CA LEU A 351 -1.69 -32.44 -5.30
C LEU A 351 -1.51 -31.15 -6.11
N HIS A 352 -1.42 -30.01 -5.42
CA HIS A 352 -1.44 -28.71 -6.08
C HIS A 352 -0.03 -28.15 -6.35
N ASN A 353 0.96 -28.48 -5.51
CA ASN A 353 2.34 -27.99 -5.60
C ASN A 353 2.41 -26.45 -5.70
N LEU A 354 1.73 -25.78 -4.77
CA LEU A 354 1.64 -24.31 -4.65
C LEU A 354 2.43 -23.86 -3.42
N ASN A 355 2.74 -22.57 -3.28
CA ASN A 355 3.61 -22.08 -2.20
C ASN A 355 2.83 -21.40 -1.05
N GLU A 356 3.52 -20.92 -0.02
CA GLU A 356 2.88 -20.23 1.12
C GLU A 356 2.20 -18.90 0.74
N GLU A 357 2.61 -18.28 -0.37
CA GLU A 357 1.95 -17.08 -0.89
C GLU A 357 0.56 -17.44 -1.45
N ASP A 358 0.48 -18.51 -2.24
CA ASP A 358 -0.79 -19.04 -2.75
C ASP A 358 -1.74 -19.44 -1.61
N LYS A 359 -1.20 -20.00 -0.51
CA LYS A 359 -1.95 -20.30 0.71
C LYS A 359 -2.55 -19.05 1.32
N LEU A 360 -1.78 -17.97 1.45
CA LEU A 360 -2.27 -16.69 1.94
C LEU A 360 -3.41 -16.17 1.06
N LEU A 361 -3.28 -16.22 -0.27
CA LEU A 361 -4.35 -15.78 -1.17
C LEU A 361 -5.64 -16.59 -0.98
N LEU A 362 -5.53 -17.91 -0.77
CA LEU A 362 -6.68 -18.78 -0.46
C LEU A 362 -7.34 -18.37 0.86
N GLU A 363 -6.56 -18.20 1.93
CA GLU A 363 -7.10 -17.85 3.25
C GLU A 363 -7.74 -16.46 3.26
N ILE A 364 -7.20 -15.50 2.51
CA ILE A 364 -7.80 -14.16 2.34
C ILE A 364 -9.08 -14.25 1.52
N GLY A 365 -9.09 -15.04 0.44
CA GLY A 365 -10.29 -15.31 -0.33
C GLY A 365 -11.39 -15.93 0.53
N ALA A 366 -11.03 -16.86 1.41
CA ALA A 366 -11.90 -17.47 2.39
C ALA A 366 -12.38 -16.50 3.46
N LEU A 367 -11.53 -15.61 3.97
CA LEU A 367 -11.91 -14.61 4.96
C LEU A 367 -12.92 -13.61 4.40
N LEU A 368 -12.87 -13.32 3.10
CA LEU A 368 -13.67 -12.29 2.45
C LEU A 368 -14.83 -12.81 1.60
N HIS A 369 -14.98 -14.12 1.42
CA HIS A 369 -15.88 -14.71 0.42
C HIS A 369 -17.33 -14.22 0.51
N ASP A 370 -17.76 -13.87 1.72
CA ASP A 370 -19.14 -13.52 2.04
C ASP A 370 -19.42 -12.02 2.16
N ILE A 371 -18.43 -11.14 1.98
CA ILE A 371 -18.64 -9.68 2.11
C ILE A 371 -19.68 -9.13 1.12
N GLY A 372 -19.94 -9.85 0.02
CA GLY A 372 -20.97 -9.50 -0.95
C GLY A 372 -22.40 -9.57 -0.40
N HIS A 373 -22.64 -10.28 0.70
CA HIS A 373 -23.94 -10.32 1.38
C HIS A 373 -24.40 -8.93 1.84
N PHE A 374 -23.48 -8.00 2.08
CA PHE A 374 -23.79 -6.61 2.38
C PHE A 374 -24.60 -5.91 1.26
N ILE A 375 -24.36 -6.30 0.00
CA ILE A 375 -25.11 -5.76 -1.15
C ILE A 375 -26.39 -6.58 -1.38
N ASN A 376 -26.26 -7.89 -1.53
CA ASN A 376 -27.38 -8.80 -1.73
C ASN A 376 -26.98 -10.24 -1.45
N THR A 377 -27.89 -11.04 -0.93
CA THR A 377 -27.70 -12.49 -0.72
C THR A 377 -27.69 -13.25 -2.06
N VAL A 378 -28.45 -12.76 -3.04
CA VAL A 378 -28.43 -13.27 -4.41
C VAL A 378 -27.13 -12.82 -5.08
N ASP A 379 -26.39 -13.79 -5.64
CA ASP A 379 -25.12 -13.54 -6.34
C ASP A 379 -24.06 -12.81 -5.49
N HIS A 380 -24.07 -12.99 -4.17
CA HIS A 380 -23.08 -12.39 -3.27
C HIS A 380 -21.62 -12.66 -3.70
N ASN A 381 -21.32 -13.76 -4.38
CA ASN A 381 -19.98 -14.05 -4.89
C ASN A 381 -19.54 -13.02 -5.96
N LYS A 382 -20.46 -12.55 -6.81
CA LYS A 382 -20.19 -11.49 -7.79
C LYS A 382 -20.05 -10.13 -7.10
N HIS A 383 -20.86 -9.89 -6.08
CA HIS A 383 -20.78 -8.67 -5.27
C HIS A 383 -19.47 -8.58 -4.48
N GLY A 384 -19.02 -9.69 -3.89
CA GLY A 384 -17.73 -9.80 -3.21
C GLY A 384 -16.57 -9.54 -4.16
N TYR A 385 -16.58 -10.18 -5.35
CA TYR A 385 -15.61 -9.89 -6.41
C TYR A 385 -15.56 -8.39 -6.75
N TYR A 386 -16.72 -7.77 -6.97
CA TYR A 386 -16.83 -6.35 -7.28
C TYR A 386 -16.26 -5.47 -6.16
N ILE A 387 -16.63 -5.74 -4.91
CA ILE A 387 -16.14 -5.01 -3.73
C ILE A 387 -14.61 -5.07 -3.68
N LEU A 388 -14.01 -6.26 -3.78
CA LEU A 388 -12.56 -6.41 -3.69
C LEU A 388 -11.84 -5.70 -4.85
N LYS A 389 -12.37 -5.78 -6.08
CA LYS A 389 -11.81 -5.07 -7.24
C LYS A 389 -11.86 -3.54 -7.08
N ALA A 390 -12.83 -3.03 -6.32
CA ALA A 390 -12.99 -1.59 -6.04
C ALA A 390 -12.33 -1.14 -4.73
N SER A 391 -11.83 -2.07 -3.91
CA SER A 391 -11.22 -1.80 -2.60
C SER A 391 -10.04 -2.76 -2.40
N PRO A 392 -8.90 -2.50 -3.06
CA PRO A 392 -7.74 -3.36 -2.99
C PRO A 392 -7.19 -3.45 -1.56
N LEU A 393 -6.68 -4.63 -1.23
CA LEU A 393 -6.02 -4.91 0.04
C LEU A 393 -4.58 -4.40 0.08
N ILE A 394 -4.21 -3.67 1.12
CA ILE A 394 -2.84 -3.21 1.32
C ILE A 394 -1.93 -4.43 1.51
N GLY A 395 -0.89 -4.51 0.69
CA GLY A 395 0.11 -5.57 0.74
C GLY A 395 -0.03 -6.67 -0.32
N LEU A 396 -1.09 -6.65 -1.12
CA LEU A 396 -1.19 -7.50 -2.31
C LEU A 396 -0.90 -6.71 -3.59
N SER A 397 -0.13 -7.29 -4.50
CA SER A 397 0.04 -6.80 -5.87
C SER A 397 -1.26 -6.90 -6.66
N GLU A 398 -1.37 -6.19 -7.79
CA GLU A 398 -2.59 -6.24 -8.61
C GLU A 398 -2.92 -7.66 -9.09
N ASP A 399 -1.92 -8.45 -9.47
CA ASP A 399 -2.10 -9.85 -9.87
C ASP A 399 -2.62 -10.70 -8.71
N GLN A 400 -2.07 -10.53 -7.50
CA GLN A 400 -2.54 -11.20 -6.30
C GLN A 400 -3.99 -10.81 -5.95
N GLN A 401 -4.35 -9.53 -6.06
CA GLN A 401 -5.73 -9.06 -5.87
C GLN A 401 -6.68 -9.77 -6.85
N ASN A 402 -6.27 -9.88 -8.12
CA ASN A 402 -7.06 -10.55 -9.15
C ASN A 402 -7.26 -12.03 -8.86
N ILE A 403 -6.24 -12.72 -8.32
CA ILE A 403 -6.35 -14.11 -7.88
C ILE A 403 -7.37 -14.23 -6.74
N VAL A 404 -7.24 -13.43 -5.67
CA VAL A 404 -8.18 -13.45 -4.53
C VAL A 404 -9.61 -13.14 -4.97
N ALA A 405 -9.80 -12.13 -5.81
CA ALA A 405 -11.11 -11.78 -6.34
C ALA A 405 -11.74 -12.95 -7.11
N ASN A 406 -10.98 -13.63 -7.97
CA ASN A 406 -11.49 -14.79 -8.69
C ASN A 406 -11.78 -15.98 -7.76
N ILE A 407 -10.98 -16.21 -6.71
CA ILE A 407 -11.30 -17.22 -5.68
C ILE A 407 -12.66 -16.92 -5.03
N MET A 408 -12.91 -15.66 -4.67
CA MET A 408 -14.20 -15.20 -4.13
C MET A 408 -15.32 -15.33 -5.17
N LEU A 409 -15.06 -15.09 -6.45
CA LEU A 409 -16.07 -15.24 -7.50
C LEU A 409 -16.51 -16.70 -7.66
N TYR A 410 -15.56 -17.64 -7.59
CA TYR A 410 -15.76 -19.05 -7.90
C TYR A 410 -15.92 -19.97 -6.68
N HIS A 411 -16.00 -19.43 -5.46
CA HIS A 411 -16.22 -20.22 -4.24
C HIS A 411 -17.57 -20.97 -4.24
N ARG A 412 -18.51 -20.62 -5.15
CA ARG A 412 -19.79 -21.30 -5.35
C ARG A 412 -20.29 -21.18 -6.78
N LYS A 413 -21.32 -21.95 -7.13
CA LYS A 413 -21.98 -21.94 -8.46
C LYS A 413 -21.00 -22.26 -9.61
N SER A 414 -20.74 -21.30 -10.50
CA SER A 414 -19.93 -21.45 -11.72
C SER A 414 -18.47 -21.77 -11.39
N THR A 415 -17.84 -22.63 -12.17
CA THR A 415 -16.41 -22.93 -12.08
C THR A 415 -15.62 -21.93 -12.91
N PRO A 416 -14.30 -21.75 -12.66
CA PRO A 416 -13.47 -20.89 -13.49
C PRO A 416 -13.57 -21.26 -14.97
N SER A 417 -13.84 -20.27 -15.83
CA SER A 417 -14.10 -20.47 -17.26
C SER A 417 -13.42 -19.39 -18.10
N ILE A 418 -12.88 -19.77 -19.25
CA ILE A 418 -12.24 -18.82 -20.19
C ILE A 418 -13.24 -17.86 -20.86
N GLU A 419 -14.54 -18.18 -20.75
CA GLU A 419 -15.62 -17.30 -21.19
C GLU A 419 -15.79 -16.08 -20.27
N ASP A 420 -15.40 -16.20 -19.00
CA ASP A 420 -15.44 -15.10 -18.05
C ASP A 420 -14.25 -14.16 -18.27
N GLU A 421 -14.53 -12.87 -18.49
CA GLU A 421 -13.50 -11.87 -18.75
C GLU A 421 -12.46 -11.77 -17.64
N SER A 422 -12.90 -11.84 -16.37
CA SER A 422 -12.03 -11.76 -15.19
C SER A 422 -11.01 -12.89 -15.13
N PHE A 423 -11.40 -14.11 -15.54
CA PHE A 423 -10.53 -15.27 -15.54
C PHE A 423 -9.62 -15.29 -16.79
N ARG A 424 -10.16 -14.86 -17.93
CA ARG A 424 -9.40 -14.73 -19.17
C ARG A 424 -8.29 -13.68 -19.08
N ALA A 425 -8.48 -12.62 -18.31
CA ALA A 425 -7.47 -11.58 -18.11
C ALA A 425 -6.23 -12.09 -17.35
N LEU A 426 -6.36 -13.13 -16.53
CA LEU A 426 -5.24 -13.71 -15.78
C LEU A 426 -4.20 -14.37 -16.69
N THR A 427 -2.94 -14.42 -16.22
CA THR A 427 -1.90 -15.19 -16.90
C THR A 427 -2.21 -16.70 -16.86
N PRO A 428 -1.67 -17.52 -17.79
CA PRO A 428 -1.87 -18.97 -17.74
C PRO A 428 -1.46 -19.62 -16.41
N LYS A 429 -0.42 -19.09 -15.75
CA LYS A 429 0.03 -19.54 -14.43
C LYS A 429 -1.02 -19.24 -13.37
N ASP A 430 -1.52 -18.01 -13.32
CA ASP A 430 -2.47 -17.58 -12.29
C ASP A 430 -3.85 -18.22 -12.47
N ARG A 431 -4.25 -18.52 -13.72
CA ARG A 431 -5.44 -19.33 -14.00
C ARG A 431 -5.37 -20.70 -13.33
N LEU A 432 -4.22 -21.37 -13.39
CA LEU A 432 -4.03 -22.66 -12.72
C LEU A 432 -4.07 -22.53 -11.20
N VAL A 433 -3.50 -21.46 -10.65
CA VAL A 433 -3.60 -21.13 -9.22
C VAL A 433 -5.06 -20.97 -8.81
N VAL A 434 -5.83 -20.11 -9.49
CA VAL A 434 -7.26 -19.88 -9.21
C VAL A 434 -8.07 -21.17 -9.28
N ILE A 435 -7.87 -22.01 -10.30
CA ILE A 435 -8.57 -23.29 -10.45
C ILE A 435 -8.32 -24.21 -9.24
N LYS A 436 -7.04 -24.39 -8.86
CA LYS A 436 -6.65 -25.24 -7.73
C LYS A 436 -7.17 -24.72 -6.40
N LEU A 437 -7.03 -23.41 -6.16
CA LEU A 437 -7.47 -22.78 -4.90
C LEU A 437 -8.99 -22.75 -4.79
N SER A 438 -9.72 -22.54 -5.89
CA SER A 438 -11.19 -22.58 -5.90
C SER A 438 -11.75 -23.96 -5.55
N ALA A 439 -11.04 -25.04 -5.91
CA ALA A 439 -11.42 -26.39 -5.51
C ALA A 439 -11.32 -26.58 -4.00
N LEU A 440 -10.26 -26.07 -3.36
CA LEU A 440 -10.08 -26.12 -1.91
C LEU A 440 -11.07 -25.19 -1.18
N MET A 441 -11.25 -23.97 -1.69
CA MET A 441 -12.18 -22.98 -1.15
C MET A 441 -13.62 -23.50 -1.06
N ARG A 442 -14.10 -24.20 -2.10
CA ARG A 442 -15.44 -24.80 -2.10
C ARG A 442 -15.66 -25.82 -1.01
N LEU A 443 -14.63 -26.63 -0.72
CA LEU A 443 -14.66 -27.58 0.39
C LEU A 443 -14.61 -26.83 1.71
N ALA A 444 -13.73 -25.84 1.85
CA ALA A 444 -13.60 -25.02 3.05
C ALA A 444 -14.92 -24.33 3.46
N ASP A 445 -15.58 -23.64 2.53
CA ASP A 445 -16.90 -23.03 2.78
C ASP A 445 -17.97 -24.10 3.10
N GLY A 446 -17.90 -25.26 2.42
CA GLY A 446 -18.79 -26.38 2.71
C GLY A 446 -18.67 -26.97 4.13
N LEU A 447 -17.53 -26.79 4.80
CA LEU A 447 -17.28 -27.28 6.16
C LEU A 447 -17.98 -26.46 7.24
N ASP A 448 -18.42 -25.24 6.93
CA ASP A 448 -19.18 -24.40 7.87
C ASP A 448 -20.40 -23.77 7.20
N VAL A 449 -21.04 -24.50 6.28
CA VAL A 449 -22.25 -24.04 5.55
C VAL A 449 -23.41 -23.65 6.48
N SER A 450 -23.41 -24.14 7.72
CA SER A 450 -24.42 -23.83 8.72
C SER A 450 -24.09 -22.60 9.58
N HIS A 451 -22.88 -22.04 9.46
CA HIS A 451 -22.36 -20.94 10.30
C HIS A 451 -22.40 -21.28 11.80
N THR A 452 -22.33 -22.57 12.15
CA THR A 452 -22.40 -23.01 13.55
C THR A 452 -21.04 -23.42 14.12
N GLY A 453 -20.03 -23.53 13.27
CA GLY A 453 -18.68 -23.95 13.63
C GLY A 453 -18.62 -25.34 14.28
N ARG A 454 -19.49 -26.26 13.85
CA ARG A 454 -19.52 -27.63 14.35
C ARG A 454 -18.30 -28.45 13.94
N VAL A 455 -17.81 -28.25 12.70
CA VAL A 455 -16.56 -28.86 12.25
C VAL A 455 -15.39 -28.06 12.81
N LYS A 456 -14.63 -28.68 13.71
CA LYS A 456 -13.50 -28.06 14.43
C LYS A 456 -12.17 -28.28 13.73
N ASP A 457 -11.99 -29.43 13.08
CA ASP A 457 -10.77 -29.77 12.32
C ASP A 457 -11.11 -30.77 11.21
N THR A 458 -10.17 -30.94 10.27
CA THR A 458 -10.29 -31.91 9.18
C THR A 458 -8.99 -32.66 8.95
N GLN A 459 -9.12 -33.93 8.54
CA GLN A 459 -8.00 -34.75 8.10
C GLN A 459 -8.22 -35.23 6.66
N LEU A 460 -7.46 -34.66 5.74
CA LEU A 460 -7.40 -35.02 4.33
C LEU A 460 -6.18 -35.91 4.10
N ALA A 461 -6.41 -37.19 3.82
CA ALA A 461 -5.32 -38.16 3.62
C ALA A 461 -5.54 -39.01 2.38
N ARG A 462 -4.44 -39.33 1.70
CA ARG A 462 -4.45 -40.28 0.58
C ARG A 462 -4.53 -41.71 1.11
N GLN A 463 -5.51 -42.47 0.63
CA GLN A 463 -5.63 -43.91 0.83
C GLN A 463 -5.72 -44.62 -0.52
N LYS A 464 -4.61 -45.25 -0.93
CA LYS A 464 -4.48 -45.90 -2.26
C LYS A 464 -4.74 -44.90 -3.40
N ASN A 465 -5.86 -45.05 -4.12
CA ASN A 465 -6.28 -44.23 -5.26
C ASN A 465 -7.41 -43.25 -4.92
N THR A 466 -7.74 -43.10 -3.64
CA THR A 466 -8.80 -42.20 -3.17
C THR A 466 -8.25 -41.32 -2.06
N TRP A 467 -8.70 -40.07 -2.00
CA TRP A 467 -8.50 -39.19 -0.86
C TRP A 467 -9.68 -39.28 0.06
N LYS A 468 -9.43 -39.31 1.37
CA LYS A 468 -10.49 -39.28 2.38
C LYS A 468 -10.41 -37.99 3.16
N LEU A 469 -11.52 -37.26 3.21
CA LEU A 469 -11.68 -36.08 4.05
C LEU A 469 -12.49 -36.49 5.27
N LYS A 470 -11.81 -36.61 6.41
CA LYS A 470 -12.42 -36.88 7.70
C LYS A 470 -12.83 -35.59 8.40
N LEU A 471 -14.09 -35.50 8.80
CA LEU A 471 -14.65 -34.38 9.55
C LEU A 471 -14.50 -34.62 11.05
N CYS A 472 -13.86 -33.71 11.77
CA CYS A 472 -13.76 -33.76 13.23
C CYS A 472 -14.57 -32.61 13.83
N GLY A 473 -15.63 -32.93 14.56
CA GLY A 473 -16.55 -31.90 15.05
C GLY A 473 -17.48 -32.37 16.17
N GLU A 474 -18.40 -31.49 16.53
CA GLU A 474 -19.39 -31.71 17.58
C GLU A 474 -20.79 -31.87 16.99
N GLY A 475 -21.56 -32.82 17.53
CA GLY A 475 -22.95 -33.06 17.14
C GLY A 475 -23.10 -33.73 15.77
N ASP A 476 -24.28 -33.58 15.18
CA ASP A 476 -24.60 -34.11 13.85
C ASP A 476 -24.07 -33.17 12.75
N LEU A 477 -23.24 -33.72 11.87
CA LEU A 477 -22.54 -33.05 10.75
C LEU A 477 -23.19 -33.35 9.38
N MET A 478 -24.43 -33.85 9.37
CA MET A 478 -25.14 -34.26 8.16
C MET A 478 -25.18 -33.18 7.07
N LEU A 479 -25.39 -31.91 7.46
CA LEU A 479 -25.53 -30.81 6.50
C LEU A 479 -24.19 -30.46 5.82
N GLU A 480 -23.12 -30.41 6.59
CA GLU A 480 -21.76 -30.18 6.11
C GLU A 480 -21.35 -31.32 5.17
N ARG A 481 -21.57 -32.57 5.59
CA ARG A 481 -21.29 -33.74 4.75
C ARG A 481 -22.06 -33.71 3.43
N TRP A 482 -23.37 -33.49 3.48
CA TRP A 482 -24.21 -33.41 2.27
C TRP A 482 -23.76 -32.29 1.33
N THR A 483 -23.33 -31.16 1.90
CA THR A 483 -22.80 -30.02 1.13
C THR A 483 -21.48 -30.36 0.47
N LEU A 484 -20.56 -31.02 1.18
CA LEU A 484 -19.28 -31.48 0.64
C LEU A 484 -19.46 -32.50 -0.47
N GLU A 485 -20.38 -33.45 -0.33
CA GLU A 485 -20.71 -34.44 -1.36
C GLU A 485 -21.18 -33.79 -2.68
N LYS A 486 -21.83 -32.62 -2.61
CA LYS A 486 -22.22 -31.81 -3.78
C LYS A 486 -21.07 -30.98 -4.36
N ARG A 487 -20.16 -30.51 -3.51
CA ARG A 487 -19.11 -29.56 -3.89
C ARG A 487 -17.79 -30.22 -4.28
N GLN A 488 -17.56 -31.47 -3.89
CA GLN A 488 -16.33 -32.23 -4.17
C GLN A 488 -16.01 -32.41 -5.66
N LYS A 489 -17.01 -32.30 -6.55
CA LYS A 489 -16.80 -32.53 -7.99
C LYS A 489 -15.66 -31.67 -8.55
N LEU A 490 -15.59 -30.38 -8.19
CA LEU A 490 -14.51 -29.52 -8.68
C LEU A 490 -13.13 -30.01 -8.22
N PHE A 491 -13.00 -30.44 -6.96
CA PHE A 491 -11.77 -31.02 -6.44
C PHE A 491 -11.36 -32.28 -7.22
N GLN A 492 -12.33 -33.16 -7.48
CA GLN A 492 -12.07 -34.40 -8.20
C GLN A 492 -11.65 -34.15 -9.65
N ASP A 493 -12.32 -33.22 -10.33
CA ASP A 493 -12.02 -32.85 -11.71
C ASP A 493 -10.63 -32.18 -11.82
N VAL A 494 -10.32 -31.24 -10.91
CA VAL A 494 -9.05 -30.48 -10.93
C VAL A 494 -7.85 -31.36 -10.61
N PHE A 495 -7.96 -32.22 -9.60
CA PHE A 495 -6.83 -33.06 -9.17
C PHE A 495 -6.84 -34.46 -9.77
N SER A 496 -7.86 -34.82 -10.56
CA SER A 496 -8.03 -36.14 -11.16
C SER A 496 -7.98 -37.27 -10.11
N MET A 497 -8.63 -37.04 -8.96
CA MET A 497 -8.64 -37.97 -7.82
C MET A 497 -10.07 -38.19 -7.33
N LYS A 498 -10.34 -39.36 -6.73
CA LYS A 498 -11.59 -39.56 -5.98
C LYS A 498 -11.47 -38.93 -4.59
N LEU A 499 -12.53 -38.29 -4.12
CA LEU A 499 -12.67 -37.79 -2.77
C LEU A 499 -13.83 -38.52 -2.09
N GLU A 500 -13.61 -39.04 -0.88
CA GLU A 500 -14.62 -39.65 -0.03
C GLU A 500 -14.72 -38.84 1.27
N ILE A 501 -15.94 -38.43 1.63
CA ILE A 501 -16.22 -37.71 2.87
C ILE A 501 -16.55 -38.74 3.97
N ILE A 502 -15.84 -38.68 5.08
CA ILE A 502 -16.01 -39.58 6.22
C ILE A 502 -16.09 -38.80 7.54
N GLU A 503 -16.66 -39.41 8.57
CA GLU A 503 -16.73 -38.89 9.94
C GLU A 503 -15.76 -39.62 10.86
#